data_AF-A0A6S7J783-F1
#
_entry.id   AF-A0A6S7J783-F1
#
_cell.length_a   1.000
_cell.length_b   1.000
_cell.length_c   1.000
_cell.angle_alpha   90.00
_cell.angle_beta   90.00
_cell.angle_gamma   90.00
#
_symmetry.space_group_name_H-M   'P 1'
#
loop_
_entity.id
_entity.type
_entity.pdbx_description
1 polymer ?
#
loop_
_entity_poly.entity_id
_entity_poly.type
_entity_poly.pdbx_seq_one_letter_code
_entity_poly.pdbx_strand_id
1 'polypeptide(L)'
;MAVSIDEILKKIGEFRQYQWYTLTLMGYCFLTAAAFNGMIVAFITAEPEWKCVDEYMNNTVCRFNKSITLTSDNYKARCKMPREAWTFVDDFTSIVTE
;
A
#
# COMPACT_ATOMS: atom_id res chain seq x y z
N MET A 1 4.47 -60.22 -2.25
CA MET A 1 3.16 -59.69 -2.68
C MET A 1 3.42 -58.76 -3.85
N ALA A 2 2.92 -59.12 -5.04
CA ALA A 2 3.02 -58.25 -6.22
C ALA A 2 2.05 -57.09 -6.01
N VAL A 3 2.56 -55.86 -6.05
CA VAL A 3 1.76 -54.64 -5.99
C VAL A 3 0.88 -54.62 -7.25
N SER A 4 -0.44 -54.48 -7.07
CA SER A 4 -1.36 -54.45 -8.21
C SER A 4 -1.21 -53.14 -8.99
N ILE A 5 -1.48 -53.17 -10.30
CA ILE A 5 -1.34 -52.00 -11.18
C ILE A 5 -2.17 -50.81 -10.67
N ASP A 6 -3.34 -51.08 -10.07
CA ASP A 6 -4.19 -50.06 -9.46
C ASP A 6 -3.53 -49.32 -8.30
N GLU A 7 -2.77 -50.01 -7.45
CA GLU A 7 -2.04 -49.37 -6.34
C GLU A 7 -0.96 -48.42 -6.85
N ILE A 8 -0.29 -48.79 -7.95
CA ILE A 8 0.73 -47.97 -8.59
C ILE A 8 0.09 -46.73 -9.23
N LEU A 9 -1.01 -46.90 -9.96
CA LEU A 9 -1.74 -45.79 -10.59
C LEU A 9 -2.30 -44.82 -9.55
N LYS A 10 -2.81 -45.32 -8.43
CA LYS A 10 -3.28 -44.47 -7.32
C LYS A 10 -2.15 -43.65 -6.70
N LYS A 11 -0.98 -44.27 -6.53
CA LYS A 11 0.22 -43.62 -5.96
C LYS A 11 0.90 -42.63 -6.91
N ILE A 12 0.66 -42.74 -8.23
CA ILE A 12 1.11 -41.79 -9.27
C ILE A 12 0.11 -40.65 -9.42
N GLY A 13 -1.20 -40.93 -9.34
CA GLY A 13 -2.26 -39.94 -9.49
C GLY A 13 -2.55 -39.11 -8.24
N GLU A 14 -2.06 -39.52 -7.07
CA GLU A 14 -2.23 -38.77 -5.83
C GLU A 14 -1.37 -37.50 -5.79
N PHE A 15 -1.97 -36.41 -5.29
CA PHE A 15 -1.32 -35.14 -5.03
C PHE A 15 -0.23 -35.32 -3.95
N ARG A 16 0.99 -35.65 -4.37
CA ARG A 16 2.10 -36.01 -3.47
C ARG A 16 3.00 -34.81 -3.19
N GLN A 17 4.05 -35.03 -2.39
CA GLN A 17 4.89 -33.95 -1.86
C GLN A 17 5.45 -32.99 -2.92
N TYR A 18 5.81 -33.49 -4.11
CA TYR A 18 6.31 -32.64 -5.19
C TYR A 18 5.23 -31.74 -5.80
N GLN A 19 3.99 -32.21 -5.91
CA GLN A 19 2.87 -31.39 -6.40
C GLN A 19 2.48 -30.33 -5.35
N TRP A 20 2.53 -30.64 -4.06
CA TRP A 20 2.37 -29.65 -2.99
C TRP A 20 3.47 -28.59 -3.03
N TYR A 21 4.73 -29.00 -3.21
CA TYR A 21 5.84 -28.07 -3.36
C TYR A 21 5.63 -27.15 -4.57
N THR A 22 5.31 -27.72 -5.72
CA THR A 22 5.09 -26.96 -6.97
C THR A 22 3.88 -26.02 -6.85
N LEU A 23 2.77 -26.49 -6.28
CA LEU A 23 1.58 -25.68 -6.05
C LEU A 23 1.87 -24.50 -5.11
N THR A 24 2.60 -24.74 -4.02
CA THR A 24 2.96 -23.68 -3.07
C THR A 24 3.93 -22.69 -3.69
N LEU A 25 4.92 -23.15 -4.45
CA LEU A 25 5.88 -22.29 -5.15
C LEU A 25 5.17 -21.41 -6.19
N MET A 26 4.34 -22.00 -7.04
CA MET A 26 3.55 -21.25 -8.01
C MET A 26 2.59 -20.29 -7.32
N GLY A 27 1.87 -20.75 -6.29
CA GLY A 27 0.97 -19.91 -5.51
C GLY A 27 1.69 -18.70 -4.89
N TYR A 28 2.89 -18.90 -4.34
CA TYR A 28 3.71 -17.81 -3.81
C TYR A 28 4.12 -16.81 -4.90
N CYS A 29 4.60 -17.28 -6.05
CA CYS A 29 4.97 -16.42 -7.18
C CYS A 29 3.77 -15.60 -7.70
N PHE A 30 2.60 -16.23 -7.83
CA PHE A 30 1.38 -15.53 -8.26
C PHE A 30 0.92 -14.49 -7.25
N LEU A 31 0.87 -14.85 -5.96
CA LEU A 31 0.43 -13.93 -4.90
C LEU A 31 1.40 -12.75 -4.75
N THR A 32 2.71 -12.99 -4.81
CA THR A 32 3.69 -11.90 -4.73
C THR A 32 3.62 -10.98 -5.94
N ALA A 33 3.48 -11.52 -7.15
CA ALA A 33 3.31 -10.69 -8.35
C ALA A 33 2.02 -9.86 -8.28
N ALA A 34 0.91 -10.44 -7.83
CA ALA A 34 -0.35 -9.71 -7.65
C ALA A 34 -0.24 -8.64 -6.53
N ALA A 35 0.35 -9.00 -5.40
CA ALA A 35 0.54 -8.09 -4.27
C ALA A 35 1.42 -6.89 -4.64
N PHE A 36 2.50 -7.10 -5.39
CA PHE A 36 3.38 -6.02 -5.81
C PHE A 36 2.66 -4.98 -6.68
N ASN A 37 1.85 -5.44 -7.63
CA ASN A 37 1.00 -4.55 -8.44
C ASN A 37 -0.05 -3.83 -7.58
N GLY A 38 -0.64 -4.52 -6.59
CA GLY A 38 -1.58 -3.91 -5.65
C GLY A 38 -0.95 -2.81 -4.78
N MET A 39 0.32 -2.94 -4.42
CA MET A 39 1.02 -1.94 -3.61
C MET A 39 1.23 -0.61 -4.35
N ILE A 40 1.32 -0.62 -5.68
CA ILE A 40 1.50 0.61 -6.47
C ILE A 40 0.39 1.61 -6.16
N VAL A 41 -0.87 1.16 -6.09
CA VAL A 41 -2.02 2.02 -5.76
C VAL A 41 -1.83 2.69 -4.41
N ALA A 42 -1.39 1.94 -3.40
CA ALA A 42 -1.17 2.47 -2.05
C ALA A 42 -0.13 3.59 -2.04
N PHE A 43 0.97 3.44 -2.81
CA PHE A 43 1.99 4.47 -2.92
C PHE A 43 1.51 5.68 -3.72
N ILE A 44 0.86 5.51 -4.88
CA ILE A 44 0.41 6.67 -5.67
C ILE A 44 -0.69 7.48 -4.97
N THR A 45 -1.48 6.86 -4.08
CA THR A 45 -2.51 7.55 -3.29
C THR A 45 -2.03 7.95 -1.90
N ALA A 46 -0.78 7.61 -1.53
CA ALA A 46 -0.24 8.01 -0.24
C ALA A 46 -0.19 9.52 -0.18
N GLU A 47 -0.79 10.08 0.86
CA GLU A 47 -0.83 11.52 1.02
C GLU A 47 0.24 11.97 2.02
N PRO A 48 1.15 12.87 1.61
CA PRO A 48 2.17 13.37 2.51
C PRO A 48 1.58 14.29 3.58
N GLU A 49 2.34 14.46 4.66
CA GLU A 49 2.03 15.45 5.67
C GLU A 49 2.03 16.85 5.07
N TRP A 50 1.24 17.75 5.66
CA TRP A 50 1.18 19.14 5.23
C TRP A 50 1.47 20.09 6.39
N LYS A 51 1.93 21.30 6.07
CA LYS A 51 2.23 22.37 7.03
C LYS A 51 1.73 23.71 6.51
N CYS A 52 1.54 24.67 7.40
CA CYS A 52 1.28 26.06 7.00
C CYS A 52 2.50 26.65 6.28
N VAL A 53 2.25 27.51 5.30
CA VAL A 53 3.30 28.36 4.72
C VAL A 53 3.66 29.46 5.71
N ASP A 54 4.95 29.81 5.81
CA ASP A 54 5.47 30.72 6.84
C ASP A 54 4.79 32.10 6.83
N GLU A 55 4.44 32.59 5.64
CA GLU A 55 3.72 33.87 5.47
C GLU A 55 2.34 33.88 6.14
N TYR A 56 1.68 32.72 6.20
CA TYR A 56 0.34 32.56 6.76
C TYR A 56 0.33 32.21 8.25
N MET A 57 1.48 31.83 8.83
CA MET A 57 1.59 31.47 10.25
C MET A 57 1.18 32.60 11.20
N ASN A 58 1.44 33.85 10.81
CA ASN A 58 1.11 35.02 11.61
C ASN A 58 -0.34 35.50 11.39
N ASN A 59 -1.06 34.88 10.47
CA ASN A 59 -2.42 35.26 10.09
C ASN A 59 -3.47 34.43 10.85
N THR A 60 -4.75 34.79 10.74
CA THR A 60 -5.87 33.99 11.29
C THR A 60 -6.15 32.73 10.47
N VAL A 61 -5.55 32.61 9.29
CA VAL A 61 -5.88 31.61 8.27
C VAL A 61 -5.25 30.25 8.54
N CYS A 62 -3.95 30.17 8.84
CA CYS A 62 -3.26 28.90 9.12
C CYS A 62 -2.32 29.07 10.32
N ARG A 63 -2.69 28.53 11.48
CA ARG A 63 -1.99 28.74 12.77
C ARG A 63 -1.29 27.50 13.30
N PHE A 64 -1.10 26.50 12.45
CA PHE A 64 -0.52 25.22 12.87
C PHE A 64 1.00 25.29 12.77
N ASN A 65 1.66 25.07 13.90
CA ASN A 65 3.12 25.18 14.02
C ASN A 65 3.85 23.85 13.80
N LYS A 66 3.11 22.76 13.59
CA LYS A 66 3.63 21.41 13.36
C LYS A 66 3.10 20.86 12.04
N SER A 67 3.80 19.89 11.47
CA SER A 67 3.27 19.10 10.36
C SER A 67 2.03 18.34 10.83
N ILE A 68 1.06 18.27 9.93
CA ILE A 68 -0.25 17.68 10.16
C ILE A 68 -0.33 16.41 9.31
N THR A 69 -0.45 15.28 10.00
CA THR A 69 -0.58 13.95 9.41
C THR A 69 -2.04 13.64 9.08
N LEU A 70 -2.26 12.61 8.25
CA LEU A 70 -3.58 12.02 7.96
C LEU A 70 -4.39 11.65 9.21
N THR A 71 -3.72 11.29 10.30
CA THR A 71 -4.33 10.82 11.55
C THR A 71 -4.64 11.94 12.54
N SER A 72 -4.22 13.17 12.25
CA SER A 72 -4.40 14.29 13.17
C SER A 72 -5.82 14.87 13.10
N ASP A 73 -6.33 15.36 14.24
CA ASP A 73 -7.67 15.95 14.33
C ASP A 73 -7.84 17.17 13.40
N ASN A 74 -6.74 17.89 13.15
CA ASN A 74 -6.72 19.09 12.33
C ASN A 74 -6.49 18.82 10.83
N TYR A 75 -6.37 17.56 10.41
CA TYR A 75 -6.12 17.19 9.02
C TYR A 75 -7.13 17.82 8.03
N LYS A 76 -8.41 17.88 8.40
CA LYS A 76 -9.47 18.47 7.56
C LYS A 76 -9.50 20.01 7.58
N ALA A 77 -8.69 20.66 8.41
CA ALA A 77 -8.70 22.11 8.54
C ALA A 77 -8.24 22.81 7.25
N ARG A 78 -7.30 22.21 6.52
CA ARG A 78 -6.82 22.72 5.22
C ARG A 78 -7.93 22.85 4.17
N CYS A 79 -8.98 22.04 4.24
CA CYS A 79 -10.09 22.08 3.28
C CYS A 79 -10.95 23.35 3.41
N LYS A 80 -10.79 24.09 4.51
CA LYS A 80 -11.44 25.39 4.76
C LYS A 80 -10.48 26.57 4.57
N MET A 81 -9.26 26.32 4.11
CA MET A 81 -8.21 27.32 3.94
C MET A 81 -7.94 27.55 2.46
N PRO A 82 -7.51 28.76 2.05
CA PRO A 82 -7.01 28.98 0.70
C PRO A 82 -5.79 28.09 0.45
N ARG A 83 -5.65 27.61 -0.81
CA ARG A 83 -4.60 26.66 -1.19
C ARG A 83 -3.19 27.17 -0.91
N GLU A 84 -2.98 28.48 -1.01
CA GLU A 84 -1.71 29.17 -0.77
C GLU A 84 -1.29 29.18 0.70
N ALA A 85 -2.22 28.94 1.63
CA ALA A 85 -1.93 28.99 3.06
C ALA A 85 -1.18 27.77 3.60
N TRP A 86 -1.11 26.68 2.83
CA TRP A 86 -0.49 25.43 3.28
C TRP A 86 0.22 24.70 2.12
N THR A 87 1.28 23.98 2.46
CA THR A 87 2.08 23.18 1.53
C THR A 87 2.31 21.78 2.08
N PHE A 88 2.52 20.82 1.19
CA PHE A 88 3.00 19.50 1.59
C PHE A 88 4.46 19.60 2.08
N VAL A 89 4.82 18.76 3.05
CA VAL A 89 6.15 18.75 3.68
C VAL A 89 7.16 17.97 2.85
N ASP A 90 6.70 16.98 2.09
CA ASP A 90 7.53 16.01 1.36
C ASP A 90 7.30 16.13 -0.15
N ASP A 91 8.35 15.88 -0.93
CA ASP A 91 8.35 15.85 -2.41
C ASP A 91 7.85 14.50 -2.95
N PHE A 92 7.10 13.77 -2.11
CA PHE A 92 6.54 12.49 -2.50
C PHE A 92 5.57 12.70 -3.66
N THR A 93 5.95 12.21 -4.85
CA THR A 93 5.14 12.25 -6.07
C THR A 93 3.95 11.31 -5.89
N SER A 94 2.85 11.90 -5.47
CA SER A 94 1.55 11.27 -5.29
C SER A 94 0.57 11.96 -6.22
N ILE A 95 -0.45 11.24 -6.68
CA ILE A 95 -1.51 11.85 -7.47
C ILE A 95 -2.29 12.92 -6.68
N VAL A 96 -2.10 12.96 -5.35
CA VAL A 96 -2.69 13.95 -4.44
C VAL A 96 -1.89 15.25 -4.41
N THR A 97 -0.60 15.21 -4.79
CA THR A 97 0.29 16.38 -4.76
C THR A 97 0.41 17.10 -6.11
N GLU A 98 0.07 16.43 -7.22
CA GLU A 98 -0.11 17.04 -8.57
C GLU A 98 -1.43 17.82 -8.69
#